data_AF-A0A161Y360-F1
#
_entry.id   AF-A0A161Y360-F1
#
_cell.length_a   1.000
_cell.length_b   1.000
_cell.length_c   1.000
_cell.angle_alpha   90.00
_cell.angle_beta   90.00
_cell.angle_gamma   90.00
#
_symmetry.space_group_name_H-M   'P 1'
#
loop_
_entity.id
_entity.type
_entity.pdbx_description
1 polymer ?
#
loop_
_entity_poly.entity_id
_entity_poly.type
_entity_poly.pdbx_seq_one_letter_code
_entity_poly.pdbx_strand_id
1 'polypeptide(L)'
;MELTHSLNSLMSFDYSEPIHVPVVSEVFNSAEAMRIPHTSPLARIRCDVRNDYPPEVAAVRVPLLKHLKYELYDGPELDARCYAIMVLILPLDGLRRWHRHELERVKVAADQAAVALSHAEILEDFMRTSNQLMEQNLALESARQEAEIEIQARTDYLNVTVLQSMK
;
A
#
# COMPACT_ATOMS: atom_id res chain seq x y z
N MET A 1 -13.80 -10.51 3.04
CA MET A 1 -13.12 -10.90 1.78
C MET A 1 -11.64 -10.86 2.07
N GLU A 2 -11.02 -12.01 2.28
CA GLU A 2 -9.56 -12.08 2.40
C GLU A 2 -8.97 -12.15 1.00
N LEU A 3 -8.16 -11.15 0.64
CA LEU A 3 -7.34 -11.20 -0.57
C LEU A 3 -6.11 -12.05 -0.27
N THR A 4 -6.27 -13.37 -0.17
CA THR A 4 -5.17 -14.34 -0.02
C THR A 4 -4.52 -14.65 -1.38
N HIS A 5 -3.99 -13.62 -2.02
CA HIS A 5 -2.86 -13.82 -2.90
C HIS A 5 -1.68 -13.08 -2.29
N SER A 6 -1.08 -13.72 -1.28
CA SER A 6 0.25 -13.36 -0.82
C SER A 6 1.17 -13.38 -2.03
N LEU A 7 1.59 -12.20 -2.49
CA LEU A 7 2.82 -12.07 -3.26
C LEU A 7 3.89 -12.68 -2.37
N ASN A 8 4.27 -13.93 -2.64
CA ASN A 8 5.42 -14.56 -2.01
C ASN A 8 6.55 -13.55 -2.12
N SER A 9 6.91 -12.96 -0.98
CA SER A 9 7.92 -11.92 -0.89
C SER A 9 9.23 -12.51 -1.39
N LEU A 10 9.51 -12.30 -2.68
CA LEU A 10 10.85 -12.42 -3.27
C LEU A 10 11.80 -11.37 -2.70
N MET A 11 11.35 -10.52 -1.77
CA MET A 11 12.18 -9.54 -1.09
C MET A 11 12.99 -10.20 0.02
N SER A 12 14.27 -10.42 -0.26
CA SER A 12 15.28 -10.22 0.78
C SER A 12 15.21 -8.74 1.18
N PHE A 13 14.51 -8.47 2.28
CA PHE A 13 14.64 -7.22 3.03
C PHE A 13 16.12 -6.97 3.31
N ASP A 14 16.55 -5.71 3.17
CA ASP A 14 17.91 -5.16 3.38
C ASP A 14 18.76 -4.84 2.14
N TYR A 15 18.16 -4.65 0.95
CA TYR A 15 18.87 -3.99 -0.15
C TYR A 15 18.41 -2.54 -0.33
N SER A 16 19.07 -1.62 0.37
CA SER A 16 18.98 -0.18 0.12
C SER A 16 20.14 0.22 -0.78
N GLU A 17 19.84 0.56 -2.03
CA GLU A 17 20.84 1.16 -2.92
C GLU A 17 20.83 2.69 -2.80
N PRO A 18 21.99 3.33 -2.90
CA PRO A 18 22.05 4.78 -3.01
C PRO A 18 21.21 5.25 -4.20
N ILE A 19 20.35 6.23 -3.96
CA ILE A 19 19.49 6.89 -4.98
C ILE A 19 20.33 7.48 -6.14
N HIS A 20 21.64 7.67 -5.93
CA HIS A 20 22.61 8.22 -6.88
C HIS A 20 23.08 7.27 -7.98
N VAL A 21 22.49 6.08 -8.15
CA VAL A 21 22.76 5.25 -9.32
C VAL A 21 22.24 5.99 -10.58
N PRO A 22 23.08 6.25 -11.61
CA PRO A 22 22.69 7.01 -12.79
C PRO A 22 21.43 6.48 -13.48
N VAL A 23 21.29 5.15 -13.56
CA VAL A 23 20.13 4.47 -14.15
C VAL A 23 18.84 4.78 -13.39
N VAL A 24 18.90 4.86 -12.06
CA VAL A 24 17.74 5.19 -11.22
C VAL A 24 17.32 6.64 -11.46
N SER A 25 18.29 7.56 -11.52
CA SER A 25 18.03 8.97 -11.81
C SER A 25 17.47 9.18 -13.23
N GLU A 26 17.96 8.43 -14.22
CA GLU A 26 17.46 8.49 -15.60
C GLU A 26 16.00 8.02 -15.69
N VAL A 27 15.69 6.88 -15.06
CA VAL A 27 14.31 6.35 -14.99
C VAL A 27 13.38 7.31 -14.24
N PHE A 28 13.86 7.98 -13.18
CA PHE A 28 13.05 8.97 -12.46
C PHE A 28 12.78 10.23 -13.27
N ASN A 29 13.76 10.70 -14.06
CA ASN A 29 13.59 11.90 -14.87
C ASN A 29 12.80 11.64 -16.17
N SER A 30 12.77 10.39 -16.64
CA SER A 30 11.98 9.99 -17.81
C SER A 30 10.54 9.67 -17.47
N ALA A 31 9.59 10.15 -18.27
CA ALA A 31 8.20 9.73 -18.18
C ALA A 31 7.92 8.40 -18.89
N GLU A 32 8.80 7.98 -19.81
CA GLU A 32 8.60 6.84 -20.69
C GLU A 32 9.20 5.56 -20.11
N ALA A 33 8.68 4.41 -20.53
CA ALA A 33 9.34 3.15 -20.24
C ALA A 33 10.61 3.03 -21.08
N MET A 34 11.71 2.68 -20.43
CA MET A 34 13.03 2.62 -21.06
C MET A 34 13.71 1.29 -20.77
N ARG A 35 14.59 0.88 -21.68
CA ARG A 35 15.44 -0.30 -21.48
C ARG A 35 16.59 0.06 -20.56
N ILE A 36 16.86 -0.79 -19.58
CA ILE A 36 17.99 -0.62 -18.67
C ILE A 36 18.96 -1.81 -18.81
N PRO A 37 20.26 -1.61 -18.52
CA PRO A 37 21.21 -2.72 -18.51
C PRO A 37 20.79 -3.79 -17.49
N HIS A 38 20.93 -5.07 -17.85
CA HIS A 38 20.71 -6.19 -16.92
C HIS A 38 21.71 -6.21 -15.75
N THR A 39 22.84 -5.50 -15.88
CA THR A 39 23.83 -5.27 -14.82
C THR A 39 23.39 -4.21 -13.81
N SER A 40 22.28 -3.49 -14.08
CA SER A 40 21.73 -2.50 -13.17
C SER A 40 21.30 -3.16 -11.85
N PRO A 41 21.51 -2.50 -10.70
CA PRO A 41 20.97 -2.96 -9.42
C PRO A 41 19.45 -3.20 -9.45
N LEU A 42 18.71 -2.44 -10.26
CA LEU A 42 17.26 -2.59 -10.45
C LEU A 42 16.87 -3.93 -11.09
N ALA A 43 17.76 -4.52 -11.88
CA ALA A 43 17.53 -5.79 -12.56
C ALA A 43 17.96 -7.00 -11.72
N ARG A 44 18.49 -6.78 -10.51
CA ARG A 44 19.09 -7.83 -9.69
C ARG A 44 18.03 -8.57 -8.88
N ILE A 45 17.16 -9.29 -9.57
CA ILE A 45 16.24 -10.25 -8.98
C ILE A 45 16.91 -11.62 -9.05
N ARG A 46 16.77 -12.46 -8.02
CA ARG A 46 17.23 -13.85 -8.05
C ARG A 46 16.39 -14.65 -9.05
N CYS A 47 16.75 -14.57 -10.33
CA CYS A 47 16.29 -15.52 -11.33
C CYS A 47 17.23 -16.73 -11.29
N ASP A 48 16.71 -17.87 -10.84
CA ASP A 48 17.43 -19.16 -10.76
C ASP A 48 17.82 -19.77 -12.12
N VAL A 49 17.93 -18.94 -13.17
CA VAL A 49 18.08 -19.44 -14.53
C VAL A 49 19.51 -19.25 -14.99
N ARG A 50 20.24 -20.35 -14.87
CA ARG A 50 21.51 -20.66 -15.53
C ARG A 50 21.34 -20.57 -17.06
N ASN A 51 21.33 -19.36 -17.61
CA ASN A 51 21.29 -19.12 -19.05
C ASN A 51 22.46 -18.21 -19.46
N ASP A 52 23.10 -18.55 -20.58
CA ASP A 52 24.30 -17.87 -21.10
C ASP A 52 24.00 -16.50 -21.72
N TYR A 53 22.73 -16.08 -21.73
CA TYR A 53 22.26 -14.85 -22.36
C TYR A 53 21.72 -13.86 -21.32
N PRO A 54 22.14 -12.58 -21.40
CA PRO A 54 21.61 -11.55 -20.51
C PRO A 54 20.13 -11.29 -20.79
N PRO A 55 19.28 -11.14 -19.76
CA PRO A 55 17.87 -10.82 -19.94
C PRO A 55 17.68 -9.38 -20.43
N GLU A 56 16.61 -9.14 -21.20
CA GLU A 56 16.22 -7.78 -21.56
C GLU A 56 15.32 -7.20 -20.46
N VAL A 57 15.70 -6.03 -19.95
CA VAL A 57 15.03 -5.37 -18.81
C VAL A 57 14.48 -4.01 -19.22
N ALA A 58 13.23 -3.74 -18.84
CA ALA A 58 12.61 -2.44 -18.95
C ALA A 58 12.28 -1.88 -17.57
N ALA A 59 12.38 -0.56 -17.43
CA ALA A 59 12.00 0.15 -16.23
C ALA A 59 11.16 1.37 -16.58
N VAL A 60 10.21 1.70 -15.71
CA VAL A 60 9.35 2.88 -15.83
C VAL A 60 9.01 3.42 -14.45
N ARG A 61 8.97 4.74 -14.31
CA ARG A 61 8.48 5.37 -13.08
C ARG A 61 6.96 5.25 -12.98
N VAL A 62 6.48 4.95 -11.78
CA VAL A 62 5.06 4.90 -11.40
C VAL A 62 4.84 6.01 -10.39
N PRO A 63 4.04 7.06 -10.70
CA PRO A 63 3.72 8.09 -9.73
C PRO A 63 2.86 7.49 -8.61
N LEU A 64 3.31 7.62 -7.36
CA LEU A 64 2.51 7.26 -6.19
C LEU A 64 1.68 8.49 -5.81
N LEU A 65 0.43 8.49 -6.25
CA LEU A 65 -0.53 9.54 -5.99
C LEU A 65 -1.02 9.42 -4.54
N LYS A 66 -0.26 9.97 -3.60
CA LYS A 66 -0.69 10.02 -2.20
C LYS A 66 -1.94 10.89 -2.08
N HIS A 67 -3.01 10.34 -1.51
CA HIS A 67 -4.09 11.19 -1.02
C HIS A 67 -3.62 11.76 0.32
N LEU A 68 -3.37 13.07 0.38
CA LEU A 68 -2.89 13.75 1.58
C LEU A 68 -3.85 13.47 2.76
N LYS A 69 -3.53 12.50 3.62
CA LYS A 69 -3.96 12.55 5.01
C LYS A 69 -2.96 13.45 5.73
N TYR A 70 -3.47 14.62 6.12
CA TYR A 70 -2.88 15.58 7.05
C TYR A 70 -1.76 14.99 7.94
N GLU A 71 -0.52 15.24 7.58
CA GLU A 71 0.61 15.35 8.50
C GLU A 71 1.27 16.68 8.10
N LEU A 72 1.00 17.80 8.77
CA LEU A 72 1.72 18.22 9.98
C LEU A 72 3.20 17.80 10.00
N TYR A 73 3.91 17.96 8.89
CA TYR A 73 5.36 17.91 8.84
C TYR A 73 5.87 19.33 8.54
N ASP A 74 6.32 20.03 9.58
CA ASP A 74 7.01 21.33 9.51
C ASP A 74 8.50 21.10 9.14
N GLY A 75 8.71 20.50 7.97
CA GLY A 75 10.04 20.26 7.40
C GLY A 75 10.08 20.77 5.97
N PRO A 76 11.24 21.21 5.46
CA PRO A 76 11.32 21.96 4.22
C PRO A 76 10.69 21.17 3.09
N GLU A 77 9.61 21.75 2.57
CA GLU A 77 8.74 21.26 1.51
C GLU A 77 9.56 20.83 0.28
N LEU A 78 9.98 19.57 0.27
CA LEU A 78 10.02 18.86 -0.99
C LEU A 78 8.56 18.56 -1.28
N ASP A 79 8.03 19.14 -2.36
CA ASP A 79 6.93 18.62 -3.16
C ASP A 79 7.30 17.19 -3.61
N ALA A 80 7.43 16.29 -2.64
CA ALA A 80 8.14 15.03 -2.72
C ALA A 80 7.22 14.04 -3.40
N ARG A 81 7.06 14.22 -4.70
CA ARG A 81 6.41 13.27 -5.59
C ARG A 81 7.07 11.93 -5.34
N CYS A 82 6.34 11.08 -4.63
CA CYS A 82 6.77 9.74 -4.34
C CYS A 82 6.62 8.95 -5.64
N TYR A 83 7.69 8.31 -6.08
CA TYR A 83 7.69 7.48 -7.28
C TYR A 83 8.11 6.07 -6.90
N ALA A 84 7.41 5.08 -7.42
CA ALA A 84 7.90 3.72 -7.49
C ALA A 84 8.57 3.49 -8.85
N ILE A 85 9.47 2.51 -8.92
CA ILE A 85 10.01 2.04 -10.20
C ILE A 85 9.43 0.66 -10.45
N MET A 86 8.73 0.51 -11.57
CA MET A 86 8.28 -0.79 -12.06
C MET A 86 9.34 -1.35 -13.01
N VAL A 87 9.89 -2.52 -12.68
CA VAL A 87 10.92 -3.21 -13.47
C VAL A 87 10.31 -4.47 -14.07
N LEU A 88 10.44 -4.65 -15.38
CA LEU A 88 9.96 -5.82 -16.11
C LEU A 88 11.14 -6.53 -16.78
N ILE A 89 11.23 -7.83 -16.56
CA ILE A 89 12.27 -8.69 -17.12
C ILE A 89 11.61 -9.65 -18.10
N LEU A 90 12.06 -9.66 -19.36
CA LEU A 90 11.57 -10.64 -20.33
C LEU A 90 12.15 -12.02 -20.01
N PRO A 91 11.33 -13.10 -20.07
CA PRO A 91 11.84 -14.46 -19.91
C PRO A 91 12.92 -14.76 -20.96
N LEU A 92 13.93 -15.52 -20.52
CA LEU A 92 15.24 -15.64 -21.18
C LEU A 92 15.18 -16.55 -22.42
N ASP A 93 14.63 -16.04 -23.52
CA ASP A 93 14.71 -16.71 -24.83
C ASP A 93 15.92 -16.25 -25.67
N GLY A 94 16.86 -15.51 -25.05
CA GLY A 94 18.18 -15.12 -25.59
C GLY A 94 18.19 -14.11 -26.73
N LEU A 95 17.09 -13.98 -27.49
CA LEU A 95 17.00 -13.13 -28.68
C LEU A 95 15.88 -12.08 -28.59
N ARG A 96 14.97 -12.21 -27.62
CA ARG A 96 13.84 -11.30 -27.49
C ARG A 96 14.26 -9.99 -26.85
N ARG A 97 13.84 -8.87 -27.46
CA ARG A 97 14.10 -7.51 -26.97
C ARG A 97 12.79 -6.73 -26.88
N TRP A 98 12.76 -5.74 -26.00
CA TRP A 98 11.63 -4.82 -25.92
C TRP A 98 11.55 -3.99 -27.21
N HIS A 99 10.42 -4.08 -27.90
CA HIS A 99 10.11 -3.20 -29.00
C HIS A 99 9.55 -1.87 -28.50
N ARG A 100 9.74 -0.79 -29.28
CA ARG A 100 9.26 0.56 -28.92
C ARG A 100 7.79 0.58 -28.53
N HIS A 101 6.95 -0.07 -29.33
CA HIS A 101 5.51 -0.13 -29.09
C HIS A 101 5.14 -0.95 -27.82
N GLU A 102 5.98 -1.88 -27.39
CA GLU A 102 5.78 -2.61 -26.13
C GLU A 102 6.11 -1.71 -24.94
N LEU A 103 7.17 -0.90 -25.04
CA LEU A 103 7.52 0.09 -24.01
C LEU A 103 6.40 1.13 -23.85
N GLU A 104 5.80 1.58 -24.94
CA GLU A 104 4.62 2.47 -24.91
C GLU A 104 3.44 1.81 -24.15
N ARG A 105 3.22 0.50 -24.33
CA ARG A 105 2.20 -0.23 -23.54
C ARG A 105 2.59 -0.35 -22.06
N VAL A 106 3.86 -0.59 -21.75
CA VAL A 106 4.36 -0.65 -20.36
C VAL A 106 4.10 0.67 -19.64
N LYS A 107 4.25 1.79 -20.34
CA LYS A 107 3.93 3.11 -19.78
C LYS A 107 2.44 3.21 -19.39
N VAL A 108 1.52 2.82 -20.26
CA VAL A 108 0.08 2.82 -19.94
C VAL A 108 -0.22 1.90 -18.76
N ALA A 109 0.41 0.74 -18.68
CA ALA A 109 0.25 -0.18 -17.54
C ALA A 109 0.77 0.44 -16.23
N ALA A 110 1.88 1.18 -16.27
CA ALA A 110 2.40 1.91 -15.11
C ALA A 110 1.43 3.00 -14.64
N ASP A 111 0.82 3.74 -15.57
CA ASP A 111 -0.18 4.76 -15.23
C ASP A 111 -1.45 4.12 -14.62
N GLN A 112 -1.88 2.96 -15.13
CA GLN A 112 -2.99 2.21 -14.54
C GLN A 112 -2.65 1.65 -13.15
N ALA A 113 -1.42 1.18 -12.95
CA ALA A 113 -0.96 0.74 -11.64
C ALA A 113 -0.98 1.90 -10.63
N ALA A 114 -0.56 3.11 -11.03
CA ALA A 114 -0.65 4.30 -10.18
C ALA A 114 -2.10 4.60 -9.75
N VAL A 115 -3.05 4.53 -10.68
CA VAL A 115 -4.48 4.72 -10.37
C VAL A 115 -4.96 3.64 -9.40
N ALA A 116 -4.66 2.37 -9.68
CA ALA A 116 -5.08 1.26 -8.83
C ALA A 116 -4.50 1.37 -7.40
N LEU A 117 -3.22 1.73 -7.27
CA LEU A 117 -2.58 1.96 -5.98
C LEU A 117 -3.24 3.10 -5.21
N SER A 118 -3.60 4.20 -5.88
CA SER A 118 -4.32 5.31 -5.23
C SER A 118 -5.70 4.89 -4.73
N HIS A 119 -6.43 4.08 -5.50
CA HIS A 119 -7.73 3.56 -5.08
C HIS A 119 -7.60 2.55 -3.94
N ALA A 120 -6.53 1.74 -3.94
CA ALA A 120 -6.24 0.81 -2.84
C ALA A 120 -5.96 1.56 -1.53
N GLU A 121 -5.17 2.65 -1.58
CA GLU A 121 -4.89 3.48 -0.41
C GLU A 121 -6.19 4.07 0.19
N ILE A 122 -7.06 4.63 -0.65
CA ILE A 122 -8.38 5.14 -0.22
C ILE A 122 -9.22 4.02 0.43
N LEU A 123 -9.23 2.83 -0.15
CA LEU A 123 -10.00 1.70 0.35
C LEU A 123 -9.47 1.20 1.69
N GLU A 124 -8.15 1.07 1.84
CA GLU A 124 -7.49 0.69 3.10
C GLU A 124 -7.81 1.68 4.22
N ASP A 125 -7.78 2.97 3.90
CA ASP A 125 -8.13 4.04 4.83
C ASP A 125 -9.59 3.96 5.27
N PHE A 126 -10.51 3.76 4.32
CA PHE A 126 -11.92 3.58 4.63
C PHE A 126 -12.15 2.36 5.53
N MET A 127 -11.53 1.22 5.20
CA MET A 127 -11.64 0.00 6.00
C MET A 127 -11.12 0.21 7.42
N ARG A 128 -9.98 0.90 7.58
CA ARG A 128 -9.43 1.25 8.90
C ARG A 128 -10.41 2.08 9.71
N THR A 129 -10.96 3.14 9.13
CA THR A 129 -11.95 4.01 9.81
C THR A 129 -13.23 3.25 10.15
N SER A 130 -13.73 2.41 9.24
CA SER A 130 -14.92 1.59 9.49
C SER A 130 -14.71 0.62 10.66
N ASN A 131 -13.54 -0.02 10.73
CA ASN A 131 -13.21 -0.92 11.84
C ASN A 131 -13.13 -0.16 13.17
N GLN A 132 -12.50 1.01 13.19
CA GLN A 132 -12.45 1.87 14.38
C GLN A 132 -13.86 2.26 14.86
N LEU A 133 -14.75 2.64 13.94
CA LEU A 133 -16.13 2.99 14.29
C LEU A 133 -16.93 1.80 14.81
N MET A 134 -16.68 0.60 14.30
CA MET A 134 -17.31 -0.62 14.80
C MET A 134 -16.88 -0.88 16.25
N GLU A 135 -15.59 -0.83 16.53
CA GLU A 135 -15.05 -1.01 17.89
C GLU A 135 -15.62 0.03 18.87
N GLN A 136 -15.72 1.29 18.45
CA GLN A 136 -16.34 2.35 19.26
C GLN A 136 -17.82 2.10 19.54
N ASN A 137 -18.60 1.66 18.54
CA ASN A 137 -20.01 1.34 18.73
C ASN A 137 -20.21 0.17 19.70
N LEU A 138 -19.37 -0.87 19.63
CA LEU A 138 -19.42 -1.99 20.57
C LEU A 138 -19.12 -1.54 22.00
N ALA A 139 -18.10 -0.71 22.19
CA ALA A 139 -17.77 -0.15 23.50
C ALA A 139 -18.91 0.72 24.06
N LEU A 140 -19.54 1.54 23.19
CA LEU A 140 -20.66 2.40 23.57
C LEU A 140 -21.90 1.58 23.97
N GLU A 141 -22.23 0.53 23.23
CA GLU A 141 -23.37 -0.34 23.54
C GLU A 141 -23.16 -1.08 24.87
N SER A 142 -21.94 -1.55 25.13
CA SER A 142 -21.57 -2.15 26.41
C SER A 142 -21.75 -1.17 27.58
N ALA A 143 -21.23 0.06 27.42
CA ALA A 143 -21.35 1.10 28.45
C ALA A 143 -22.82 1.50 28.69
N ARG A 144 -23.62 1.52 27.61
CA ARG A 144 -25.06 1.80 27.70
C ARG A 144 -25.79 0.71 28.51
N GLN A 145 -25.54 -0.56 28.22
CA GLN A 145 -26.18 -1.67 28.93
C GLN A 145 -25.81 -1.68 30.42
N GLU A 146 -24.55 -1.40 30.75
CA GLU A 146 -24.08 -1.29 32.14
C GLU A 146 -24.83 -0.17 32.89
N ALA A 147 -24.99 1.00 32.25
CA ALA A 147 -25.76 2.10 32.82
C ALA A 147 -27.25 1.76 33.00
N GLU A 148 -27.86 1.04 32.04
CA GLU A 148 -29.26 0.59 32.14
C GLU A 148 -29.46 -0.38 33.32
N ILE A 149 -28.52 -1.32 33.53
CA ILE A 149 -28.55 -2.25 34.66
C ILE A 149 -28.41 -1.51 35.99
N GLU A 150 -27.50 -0.53 36.09
CA GLU A 150 -27.31 0.27 37.30
C GLU A 150 -28.57 1.08 37.64
N ILE A 151 -29.20 1.69 36.63
CA ILE A 151 -30.46 2.42 36.80
C ILE A 151 -31.57 1.47 37.26
N GLN A 152 -31.69 0.28 36.65
CA GLN A 152 -32.71 -0.70 37.03
C GLN A 152 -32.52 -1.16 38.47
N ALA A 153 -31.29 -1.52 38.85
CA ALA A 153 -30.97 -1.91 40.23
C ALA A 153 -31.37 -0.81 41.23
N ARG A 154 -31.00 0.46 40.95
CA ARG A 154 -31.39 1.60 41.79
C ARG A 154 -32.91 1.74 41.91
N THR A 155 -33.63 1.54 40.82
CA THR A 155 -35.09 1.63 40.78
C THR A 155 -35.73 0.52 41.63
N ASP A 156 -35.21 -0.70 41.54
CA ASP A 156 -35.68 -1.83 42.34
C ASP A 156 -35.43 -1.64 43.85
N TYR A 157 -34.25 -1.12 44.24
CA TYR A 157 -33.97 -0.75 45.64
C TYR A 157 -34.96 0.30 46.18
N LEU A 158 -35.26 1.33 45.39
CA LEU A 158 -36.21 2.38 45.77
C LEU A 158 -37.63 1.83 45.92
N ASN A 159 -38.08 0.96 45.02
CA ASN A 159 -39.40 0.35 45.11
C ASN A 159 -39.57 -0.52 46.37
N VAL A 160 -38.55 -1.31 46.74
CA VAL A 160 -38.60 -2.14 47.96
C VAL A 160 -38.64 -1.27 49.22
N THR A 161 -37.83 -0.22 49.28
CA THR A 161 -37.76 0.67 50.45
C THR A 161 -39.03 1.51 50.64
N VAL A 162 -39.64 2.00 49.56
CA VAL A 162 -40.92 2.70 49.61
C VAL A 162 -42.04 1.77 50.10
N LEU A 163 -42.10 0.54 49.59
CA LEU A 163 -43.08 -0.47 50.02
C LEU A 163 -42.92 -0.89 51.49
N GLN A 164 -41.69 -0.89 52.03
CA GLN A 164 -41.43 -1.15 53.44
C GLN A 164 -41.82 0.03 54.36
N SER A 165 -41.80 1.27 53.86
CA SER A 165 -42.18 2.47 54.64
C SER A 165 -43.69 2.72 54.74
N MET A 166 -44.49 2.01 53.93
CA MET A 166 -45.96 2.09 53.91
C MET A 166 -46.65 0.98 54.73
N LYS A 167 -45.88 0.14 55.43
CA LYS A 167 -46.36 -0.85 56.42
C LYS A 167 -46.05 -0.36 57.83
#